data_AF-A0A1F8PJ96-F1
#
_entry.id   AF-A0A1F8PJ96-F1
#
_cell.length_a   1.000
_cell.length_b   1.000
_cell.length_c   1.000
_cell.angle_alpha   90.00
_cell.angle_beta   90.00
_cell.angle_gamma   90.00
#
_symmetry.space_group_name_H-M   'P 1'
#
loop_
_entity.id
_entity.type
_entity.pdbx_description
1 polymer ?
#
loop_
_entity_poly.entity_id
_entity_poly.type
_entity_poly.pdbx_seq_one_letter_code
_entity_poly.pdbx_strand_id
1 'polypeptide(L)'
;MVVNIDWVNFIKFNGITYLREVQSLPYSEEDLQYFDEVQFRVEGNITQLGYQIKNGDAAYLDKGTQIYSIRSYSPDFRLVAKVGTELYLFEADTSPDARKGADLLDIEGKVEYIGINNPIDGKTELASIKETGLVSRLVKMVLEAPVDQTFQSGEGDQLFIAFHLNDGTTVVRSFWSDTGQLSRGILLPVEFRQAIKSAVP
;
A
#
# COMPACT_ATOMS: atom_id res chain seq x y z
N MET A 1 34.43 10.95 2.43
CA MET A 1 33.29 10.37 3.18
C MET A 1 32.27 9.95 2.15
N VAL A 2 31.98 8.65 2.02
CA VAL A 2 30.91 8.17 1.14
C VAL A 2 29.62 8.29 1.95
N VAL A 3 28.65 9.06 1.46
CA VAL A 3 27.33 9.13 2.07
C VAL A 3 26.61 7.85 1.70
N ASN A 4 26.26 7.03 2.70
CA ASN A 4 25.34 5.91 2.52
C ASN A 4 23.93 6.43 2.77
N ILE A 5 23.07 6.39 1.75
CA ILE A 5 21.68 6.80 1.84
C ILE A 5 20.87 5.54 2.13
N ASP A 6 20.17 5.52 3.26
CA ASP A 6 19.22 4.46 3.58
C ASP A 6 17.91 4.71 2.82
N TRP A 7 17.49 3.72 2.03
CA TRP A 7 16.32 3.83 1.16
C TRP A 7 15.15 3.03 1.72
N VAL A 8 13.96 3.60 1.68
CA VAL A 8 12.74 2.79 1.77
C VAL A 8 12.70 1.86 0.57
N ASN A 9 12.24 0.61 0.74
CA ASN A 9 12.18 -0.33 -0.37
C ASN A 9 11.03 0.00 -1.32
N PHE A 10 11.34 0.73 -2.41
CA PHE A 10 10.37 1.20 -3.38
C PHE A 10 10.68 0.73 -4.81
N ILE A 11 9.66 0.81 -5.67
CA ILE A 11 9.76 0.90 -7.13
C ILE A 11 8.96 2.10 -7.62
N LYS A 12 9.31 2.68 -8.77
CA LYS A 12 8.55 3.79 -9.36
C LYS A 12 8.21 3.53 -10.82
N PHE A 13 6.92 3.59 -11.15
CA PHE A 13 6.41 3.40 -12.52
C PHE A 13 5.20 4.31 -12.75
N ASN A 14 5.08 4.87 -13.96
CA ASN A 14 3.97 5.76 -14.35
C ASN A 14 3.71 6.92 -13.38
N GLY A 15 4.76 7.46 -12.76
CA GLY A 15 4.65 8.53 -11.76
C GLY A 15 4.28 8.05 -10.36
N ILE A 16 3.81 6.80 -10.22
CA ILE A 16 3.41 6.18 -8.96
C ILE A 16 4.64 5.58 -8.28
N THR A 17 4.84 5.92 -7.02
CA THR A 17 5.78 5.24 -6.13
C THR A 17 5.05 4.10 -5.45
N TYR A 18 5.64 2.91 -5.42
CA TYR A 18 5.11 1.75 -4.72
C TYR A 18 6.09 1.32 -3.65
N LEU A 19 5.61 0.93 -2.47
CA LEU A 19 6.44 0.39 -1.39
C LEU A 19 6.29 -1.11 -1.25
N ARG A 20 7.37 -1.77 -0.85
CA ARG A 20 7.42 -3.21 -0.60
C ARG A 20 6.53 -3.61 0.57
N GLU A 21 5.65 -4.58 0.36
CA GLU A 21 4.76 -5.14 1.38
C GLU A 21 5.10 -6.58 1.77
N VAL A 22 5.55 -6.83 2.99
CA VAL A 22 6.04 -8.15 3.40
C VAL A 22 4.88 -9.08 3.78
N GLN A 23 4.46 -9.93 2.84
CA GLN A 23 3.47 -10.98 3.04
C GLN A 23 3.68 -12.15 2.06
N SER A 24 3.07 -13.30 2.36
CA SER A 24 3.00 -14.43 1.43
C SER A 24 2.11 -14.08 0.25
N LEU A 25 2.53 -14.49 -0.95
CA LEU A 25 1.80 -14.21 -2.18
C LEU A 25 1.23 -15.50 -2.76
N PRO A 26 -0.10 -15.60 -2.91
CA PRO A 26 -0.77 -16.78 -3.43
C PRO A 26 -0.85 -16.76 -4.96
N TYR A 27 0.07 -16.07 -5.64
CA TYR A 27 0.05 -15.91 -7.10
C TYR A 27 0.96 -16.93 -7.78
N SER A 28 0.43 -17.52 -8.84
CA SER A 28 1.15 -18.34 -9.81
C SER A 28 1.59 -17.49 -11.01
N GLU A 29 2.35 -18.08 -11.94
CA GLU A 29 2.72 -17.38 -13.18
C GLU A 29 1.50 -17.00 -14.05
N GLU A 30 0.40 -17.74 -13.95
CA GLU A 30 -0.82 -17.48 -14.72
C GLU A 30 -1.55 -16.21 -14.26
N ASP A 31 -1.42 -15.87 -12.97
CA ASP A 31 -1.99 -14.68 -12.36
C ASP A 31 -1.24 -13.40 -12.74
N LEU A 32 -0.04 -13.55 -13.31
CA LEU A 32 0.87 -12.46 -13.61
C LEU A 32 0.86 -12.11 -15.10
N GLN A 33 1.00 -10.82 -15.38
CA GLN A 33 1.20 -10.29 -16.71
C GLN A 33 2.41 -9.36 -16.70
N TYR A 34 3.35 -9.57 -17.64
CA TYR A 34 4.51 -8.70 -17.76
C TYR A 34 4.05 -7.23 -17.91
N PHE A 35 4.62 -6.35 -17.11
CA PHE A 35 4.27 -4.94 -17.06
C PHE A 35 5.44 -4.08 -17.56
N ASP A 36 6.62 -4.24 -16.93
CA ASP A 36 7.84 -3.51 -17.28
C ASP A 36 9.06 -4.20 -16.64
N GLU A 37 10.23 -3.57 -16.66
CA GLU A 37 11.42 -3.99 -15.93
C GLU A 37 12.11 -2.81 -15.23
N VAL A 38 12.86 -3.12 -14.17
CA VAL A 38 13.70 -2.13 -13.47
C VAL A 38 14.78 -1.62 -14.40
N GLN A 39 14.88 -0.30 -14.54
CA GLN A 39 15.86 0.37 -15.39
C GLN A 39 17.11 0.80 -14.61
N PHE A 40 16.96 1.06 -13.30
CA PHE A 40 18.04 1.54 -12.47
C PHE A 40 17.87 1.16 -10.99
N ARG A 41 18.93 0.63 -10.39
CA ARG A 41 19.02 0.40 -8.95
C ARG A 41 19.60 1.64 -8.28
N VAL A 42 18.88 2.22 -7.34
CA VAL A 42 19.28 3.47 -6.67
C VAL A 42 20.31 3.21 -5.57
N GLU A 43 20.09 2.20 -4.73
CA GLU A 43 21.02 1.85 -3.67
C GLU A 43 22.39 1.45 -4.26
N GLY A 44 23.46 1.91 -3.61
CA GLY A 44 24.84 1.71 -4.06
C GLY A 44 25.27 2.56 -5.27
N ASN A 45 24.34 3.09 -6.06
CA ASN A 45 24.64 3.88 -7.27
C ASN A 45 24.41 5.39 -7.09
N ILE A 46 23.59 5.79 -6.12
CA ILE A 46 23.34 7.21 -5.80
C ILE A 46 24.03 7.59 -4.48
N THR A 47 24.94 8.56 -4.57
CA THR A 47 25.68 9.12 -3.42
C THR A 47 25.39 10.60 -3.18
N GLN A 48 24.63 11.25 -4.06
CA GLN A 48 24.23 12.65 -3.92
C GLN A 48 22.89 12.76 -3.18
N LEU A 49 22.82 13.68 -2.21
CA LEU A 49 21.55 14.09 -1.63
C LEU A 49 20.72 14.85 -2.67
N GLY A 50 19.41 14.61 -2.70
CA GLY A 50 18.48 15.30 -3.62
C GLY A 50 18.30 14.66 -4.99
N TYR A 51 18.80 13.44 -5.21
CA TYR A 51 18.44 12.66 -6.39
C TYR A 51 16.91 12.53 -6.51
N GLN A 52 16.39 12.83 -7.70
CA GLN A 52 14.97 12.75 -8.00
C GLN A 52 14.66 11.36 -8.56
N ILE A 53 13.85 10.58 -7.85
CA ILE A 53 13.42 9.24 -8.28
C ILE A 53 12.60 9.34 -9.58
N LYS A 54 12.87 8.46 -10.53
CA LYS A 54 12.25 8.43 -11.87
C LYS A 54 11.54 7.10 -12.12
N ASN A 55 10.69 7.07 -13.14
CA ASN A 55 10.10 5.80 -13.59
C ASN A 55 11.20 4.81 -14.01
N GLY A 56 11.04 3.55 -13.61
CA GLY A 56 12.04 2.50 -13.79
C GLY A 56 13.09 2.43 -12.66
N ASP A 57 13.09 3.37 -11.71
CA ASP A 57 13.96 3.28 -10.53
C ASP A 57 13.40 2.28 -9.53
N ALA A 58 14.30 1.50 -8.93
CA ALA A 58 14.03 0.67 -7.77
C ALA A 58 15.08 0.96 -6.69
N ALA A 59 14.68 0.92 -5.42
CA ALA A 59 15.61 1.10 -4.31
C ALA A 59 16.69 0.02 -4.32
N TYR A 60 16.27 -1.25 -4.33
CA TYR A 60 17.16 -2.40 -4.09
C TYR A 60 17.18 -3.44 -5.21
N LEU A 61 16.24 -3.40 -6.15
CA LEU A 61 16.16 -4.38 -7.23
C LEU A 61 17.18 -4.03 -8.33
N ASP A 62 17.85 -5.05 -8.87
CA ASP A 62 18.82 -4.86 -9.93
C ASP A 62 18.15 -4.51 -11.27
N LYS A 63 18.89 -3.80 -12.12
CA LYS A 63 18.44 -3.50 -13.50
C LYS A 63 18.12 -4.80 -14.24
N GLY A 64 16.99 -4.80 -14.96
CA GLY A 64 16.45 -5.96 -15.68
C GLY A 64 15.57 -6.86 -14.83
N THR A 65 15.35 -6.55 -13.53
CA THR A 65 14.35 -7.25 -12.72
C THR A 65 12.97 -7.05 -13.33
N GLN A 66 12.28 -8.14 -13.67
CA GLN A 66 10.97 -8.10 -14.31
C GLN A 66 9.88 -7.70 -13.31
N ILE A 67 9.03 -6.77 -13.72
CA ILE A 67 7.87 -6.28 -12.99
C ILE A 67 6.60 -6.76 -13.70
N TYR A 68 5.66 -7.23 -12.91
CA TYR A 68 4.41 -7.81 -13.35
C TYR A 68 3.23 -7.09 -12.72
N SER A 69 2.16 -6.94 -13.48
CA SER A 69 0.83 -6.67 -12.93
C SER A 69 0.18 -7.99 -12.51
N ILE A 70 -0.74 -7.91 -11.56
CA ILE A 70 -1.60 -9.03 -11.15
C ILE A 70 -2.92 -8.88 -11.92
N ARG A 71 -3.34 -9.89 -12.68
CA ARG A 71 -4.48 -9.78 -13.61
C ARG A 71 -5.79 -9.33 -12.97
N SER A 72 -6.01 -9.66 -11.69
CA SER A 72 -7.21 -9.32 -10.94
C SER A 72 -7.19 -7.91 -10.32
N TYR A 73 -6.11 -7.14 -10.53
CA TYR A 73 -5.91 -5.82 -9.94
C TYR A 73 -5.38 -4.79 -10.95
N SER A 74 -5.72 -3.53 -10.70
CA SER A 74 -5.11 -2.40 -11.39
C SER A 74 -3.60 -2.35 -11.10
N PRO A 75 -2.75 -2.16 -12.13
CA PRO A 75 -1.31 -1.93 -11.92
C PRO A 75 -1.04 -0.66 -11.12
N ASP A 76 -1.95 0.32 -11.12
CA ASP A 76 -1.82 1.55 -10.35
C ASP A 76 -1.94 1.32 -8.83
N PHE A 77 -2.55 0.19 -8.42
CA PHE A 77 -2.65 -0.19 -7.01
C PHE A 77 -1.45 -1.03 -6.59
N ARG A 78 -1.09 -2.06 -7.35
CA ARG A 78 -0.02 -2.97 -6.94
C ARG A 78 0.65 -3.71 -8.09
N LEU A 79 1.92 -3.99 -7.87
CA LEU A 79 2.82 -4.65 -8.80
C LEU A 79 3.62 -5.74 -8.08
N VAL A 80 4.17 -6.68 -8.84
CA VAL A 80 5.02 -7.76 -8.34
C VAL A 80 6.35 -7.71 -9.06
N ALA A 81 7.46 -7.70 -8.32
CA ALA A 81 8.77 -7.99 -8.88
C ALA A 81 9.10 -9.48 -8.73
N LYS A 82 9.66 -10.08 -9.78
CA LYS A 82 10.14 -11.48 -9.76
C LYS A 82 11.66 -11.50 -9.68
N VAL A 83 12.22 -12.07 -8.61
CA VAL A 83 13.67 -12.25 -8.44
C VAL A 83 13.96 -13.73 -8.26
N GLY A 84 14.48 -14.37 -9.31
CA GLY A 84 14.58 -15.82 -9.36
C GLY A 84 13.19 -16.47 -9.30
N THR A 85 12.94 -17.26 -8.26
CA THR A 85 11.65 -17.91 -7.99
C THR A 85 10.78 -17.12 -7.01
N GLU A 86 11.31 -16.08 -6.40
CA GLU A 86 10.63 -15.30 -5.36
C GLU A 86 9.83 -14.15 -5.96
N LEU A 87 8.68 -13.87 -5.35
CA LEU A 87 7.79 -12.77 -5.70
C LEU A 87 7.80 -11.70 -4.60
N TYR A 88 7.94 -10.45 -5.01
CA TYR A 88 7.95 -9.30 -4.11
C TYR A 88 6.81 -8.36 -4.49
N LEU A 89 5.80 -8.25 -3.62
CA LEU A 89 4.67 -7.34 -3.77
C LEU A 89 5.04 -5.90 -3.42
N PHE A 90 4.58 -4.98 -4.26
CA PHE A 90 4.66 -3.55 -4.03
C PHE A 90 3.28 -2.93 -4.18
N GLU A 91 2.88 -2.08 -3.22
CA GLU A 91 1.60 -1.38 -3.23
C GLU A 91 1.79 0.13 -3.35
N ALA A 92 0.85 0.81 -3.99
CA ALA A 92 0.89 2.23 -4.25
C ALA A 92 1.01 3.04 -2.95
N ASP A 93 1.95 3.99 -2.99
CA ASP A 93 2.27 4.92 -1.93
C ASP A 93 1.91 6.33 -2.31
N THR A 94 2.52 6.83 -3.37
CA THR A 94 2.31 8.19 -3.81
C THR A 94 2.05 8.23 -5.29
N SER A 95 1.10 9.08 -5.69
CA SER A 95 0.77 9.36 -7.08
C SER A 95 0.44 10.84 -7.22
N PRO A 96 1.04 11.57 -8.18
CA PRO A 96 0.71 12.97 -8.42
C PRO A 96 -0.76 13.17 -8.82
N ASP A 97 -1.39 12.12 -9.32
CA ASP A 97 -2.77 12.13 -9.83
C ASP A 97 -3.79 11.62 -8.81
N ALA A 98 -3.36 11.15 -7.63
CA ALA A 98 -4.29 10.70 -6.60
C ALA A 98 -5.15 11.84 -6.06
N ARG A 99 -6.47 11.69 -6.15
CA ARG A 99 -7.49 12.61 -5.64
C ARG A 99 -8.47 11.93 -4.71
N LYS A 100 -8.65 10.61 -4.83
CA LYS A 100 -9.48 9.77 -3.97
C LYS A 100 -8.79 8.45 -3.65
N GLY A 101 -9.24 7.75 -2.61
CA GLY A 101 -8.63 6.49 -2.19
C GLY A 101 -8.58 5.43 -3.30
N ALA A 102 -9.57 5.40 -4.19
CA ALA A 102 -9.60 4.50 -5.35
C ALA A 102 -8.45 4.71 -6.36
N ASP A 103 -7.77 5.87 -6.32
CA ASP A 103 -6.61 6.12 -7.17
C ASP A 103 -5.32 5.48 -6.62
N LEU A 104 -5.39 4.94 -5.38
CA LEU A 104 -4.29 4.25 -4.71
C LEU A 104 -4.65 2.81 -4.30
N LEU A 105 -5.92 2.44 -4.36
CA LEU A 105 -6.45 1.18 -3.87
C LEU A 105 -7.46 0.60 -4.87
N ASP A 106 -7.30 -0.66 -5.22
CA ASP A 106 -8.25 -1.41 -6.04
C ASP A 106 -8.79 -2.61 -5.24
N ILE A 107 -9.59 -2.30 -4.22
CA ILE A 107 -10.13 -3.26 -3.25
C ILE A 107 -11.67 -3.33 -3.23
N GLU A 108 -12.36 -2.63 -4.14
CA GLU A 108 -13.82 -2.66 -4.21
C GLU A 108 -14.32 -4.09 -4.46
N GLY A 109 -15.23 -4.58 -3.61
CA GLY A 109 -15.79 -5.93 -3.71
C GLY A 109 -14.78 -7.07 -3.49
N LYS A 110 -13.55 -6.75 -3.10
CA LYS A 110 -12.44 -7.72 -2.93
C LYS A 110 -12.09 -7.99 -1.47
N VAL A 111 -12.65 -7.22 -0.53
CA VAL A 111 -12.42 -7.36 0.92
C VAL A 111 -13.38 -8.39 1.51
N GLU A 112 -12.84 -9.41 2.16
CA GLU A 112 -13.58 -10.43 2.93
C GLU A 112 -14.03 -9.87 4.28
N TYR A 113 -13.08 -9.28 5.02
CA TYR A 113 -13.34 -8.63 6.31
C TYR A 113 -12.28 -7.57 6.63
N ILE A 114 -12.57 -6.73 7.63
CA ILE A 114 -11.64 -5.69 8.09
C ILE A 114 -11.15 -6.04 9.50
N GLY A 115 -9.85 -6.23 9.65
CA GLY A 115 -9.17 -6.36 10.93
C GLY A 115 -8.71 -5.00 11.48
N ILE A 116 -8.67 -4.88 12.79
CA ILE A 116 -8.12 -3.74 13.51
C ILE A 116 -6.96 -4.25 14.35
N ASN A 117 -5.75 -3.90 13.94
CA ASN A 117 -4.51 -4.43 14.51
C ASN A 117 -3.89 -3.45 15.52
N ASN A 118 -3.18 -4.04 16.48
CA ASN A 118 -2.49 -3.36 17.56
C ASN A 118 -1.42 -2.38 17.02
N PRO A 119 -1.35 -1.13 17.54
CA PRO A 119 -0.28 -0.18 17.19
C PRO A 119 1.14 -0.67 17.42
N ILE A 120 1.36 -1.58 18.38
CA ILE A 120 2.70 -1.99 18.80
C ILE A 120 3.42 -2.79 17.70
N ASP A 121 2.74 -3.77 17.11
CA ASP A 121 3.32 -4.68 16.12
C ASP A 121 2.69 -4.58 14.73
N GLY A 122 1.56 -3.87 14.60
CA GLY A 122 0.78 -3.73 13.38
C GLY A 122 0.15 -5.03 12.85
N LYS A 123 0.24 -6.12 13.62
CA LYS A 123 -0.10 -7.48 13.18
C LYS A 123 -1.12 -8.17 14.06
N THR A 124 -1.08 -7.95 15.36
CA THR A 124 -2.00 -8.60 16.29
C THR A 124 -3.40 -8.00 16.14
N GLU A 125 -4.36 -8.79 15.63
CA GLU A 125 -5.76 -8.38 15.49
C GLU A 125 -6.42 -8.22 16.87
N LEU A 126 -6.87 -7.00 17.18
CA LEU A 126 -7.62 -6.65 18.38
C LEU A 126 -9.13 -6.89 18.21
N ALA A 127 -9.62 -6.68 17.00
CA ALA A 127 -11.01 -6.85 16.61
C ALA A 127 -11.15 -7.03 15.10
N SER A 128 -12.29 -7.58 14.66
CA SER A 128 -12.63 -7.65 13.24
C SER A 128 -14.10 -7.31 12.96
N ILE A 129 -14.31 -6.67 11.83
CA ILE A 129 -15.61 -6.34 11.25
C ILE A 129 -15.87 -7.30 10.10
N LYS A 130 -16.85 -8.20 10.29
CA LYS A 130 -17.18 -9.29 9.33
C LYS A 130 -18.57 -9.18 8.72
N GLU A 131 -19.40 -8.23 9.17
CA GLU A 131 -20.72 -8.01 8.58
C GLU A 131 -20.56 -7.44 7.17
N THR A 132 -20.92 -8.22 6.14
CA THR A 132 -20.65 -7.90 4.73
C THR A 132 -21.17 -6.52 4.32
N GLY A 133 -22.36 -6.13 4.79
CA GLY A 133 -22.94 -4.81 4.50
C GLY A 133 -22.10 -3.68 5.07
N LEU A 134 -21.66 -3.80 6.32
CA LEU A 134 -20.73 -2.87 6.95
C LEU A 134 -19.35 -2.85 6.27
N VAL A 135 -18.77 -4.01 5.95
CA VAL A 135 -17.49 -4.10 5.23
C VAL A 135 -17.57 -3.34 3.90
N SER A 136 -18.58 -3.62 3.07
CA SER A 136 -18.76 -2.94 1.79
C SER A 136 -18.93 -1.42 1.95
N ARG A 137 -19.69 -0.97 2.95
CA ARG A 137 -19.85 0.47 3.25
C ARG A 137 -18.52 1.13 3.64
N LEU A 138 -17.75 0.51 4.53
CA LEU A 138 -16.48 1.07 5.00
C LEU A 138 -15.43 1.10 3.88
N VAL A 139 -15.34 0.05 3.06
CA VAL A 139 -14.48 0.04 1.88
C VAL A 139 -14.87 1.14 0.91
N LYS A 140 -16.17 1.33 0.65
CA LYS A 140 -16.65 2.42 -0.19
C LYS A 140 -16.24 3.80 0.33
N MET A 141 -16.35 4.04 1.64
CA MET A 141 -15.87 5.28 2.25
C MET A 141 -14.37 5.50 2.02
N VAL A 142 -13.56 4.45 2.11
CA VAL A 142 -12.11 4.53 1.85
C VAL A 142 -11.84 4.90 0.41
N LEU A 143 -12.53 4.27 -0.54
CA LEU A 143 -12.31 4.47 -1.97
C LEU A 143 -12.80 5.84 -2.48
N GLU A 144 -13.87 6.37 -1.87
CA GLU A 144 -14.44 7.69 -2.19
C GLU A 144 -13.79 8.84 -1.42
N ALA A 145 -13.07 8.55 -0.32
CA ALA A 145 -12.45 9.57 0.51
C ALA A 145 -11.42 10.39 -0.27
N PRO A 146 -11.39 11.72 -0.06
CA PRO A 146 -10.41 12.58 -0.72
C PRO A 146 -8.99 12.23 -0.26
N VAL A 147 -8.04 12.40 -1.17
CA VAL A 147 -6.61 12.19 -0.94
C VAL A 147 -5.88 13.53 -0.90
N ASP A 148 -5.16 13.77 0.20
CA ASP A 148 -4.17 14.83 0.33
C ASP A 148 -2.83 14.22 0.76
N GLN A 149 -1.95 14.01 -0.22
CA GLN A 149 -0.62 13.42 0.01
C GLN A 149 0.39 14.41 0.62
N THR A 150 0.00 15.67 0.80
CA THR A 150 0.78 16.67 1.56
C THR A 150 0.43 16.68 3.03
N PHE A 151 -0.68 16.03 3.41
CA PHE A 151 -1.15 15.96 4.78
C PHE A 151 -0.18 15.16 5.64
N GLN A 152 0.49 15.86 6.56
CA GLN A 152 1.29 15.22 7.58
C GLN A 152 0.37 14.71 8.68
N SER A 153 0.36 13.39 8.88
CA SER A 153 -0.25 12.78 10.04
C SER A 153 0.40 13.39 11.30
N GLY A 154 -0.41 14.02 12.16
CA GLY A 154 0.09 14.50 13.45
C GLY A 154 0.47 13.35 14.39
N GLU A 155 1.01 13.69 15.55
CA GLU A 155 1.11 12.75 16.67
C GLU A 155 -0.31 12.42 17.19
N GLY A 156 -0.59 11.14 17.47
CA GLY A 156 -1.90 10.70 17.96
C GLY A 156 -2.06 9.18 18.01
N ASP A 157 -3.22 8.73 18.49
CA ASP A 157 -3.53 7.29 18.61
C ASP A 157 -3.61 6.65 17.22
N GLN A 158 -2.63 5.79 16.94
CA GLN A 158 -2.51 5.04 15.71
C GLN A 158 -3.10 3.63 15.88
N LEU A 159 -3.88 3.19 14.90
CA LEU A 159 -4.26 1.79 14.72
C LEU A 159 -3.75 1.33 13.35
N PHE A 160 -3.76 0.03 13.11
CA PHE A 160 -3.54 -0.52 11.78
C PHE A 160 -4.83 -1.15 11.28
N ILE A 161 -5.33 -0.69 10.14
CA ILE A 161 -6.52 -1.25 9.50
C ILE A 161 -6.05 -2.26 8.46
N ALA A 162 -6.47 -3.51 8.62
CA ALA A 162 -6.12 -4.62 7.76
C ALA A 162 -7.34 -5.01 6.90
N PHE A 163 -7.28 -4.76 5.60
CA PHE A 163 -8.29 -5.24 4.65
C PHE A 163 -7.85 -6.62 4.17
N HIS A 164 -8.47 -7.66 4.70
CA HIS A 164 -8.22 -9.04 4.27
C HIS A 164 -8.97 -9.29 2.97
N LEU A 165 -8.25 -9.62 1.90
CA LEU A 165 -8.80 -9.77 0.57
C LEU A 165 -9.18 -11.22 0.27
N ASN A 166 -10.15 -11.42 -0.62
CA ASN A 166 -10.64 -12.74 -1.04
C ASN A 166 -9.56 -13.62 -1.69
N ASP A 167 -8.45 -13.03 -2.14
CA ASP A 167 -7.32 -13.77 -2.71
C ASP A 167 -6.31 -14.25 -1.64
N GLY A 168 -6.54 -13.94 -0.36
CA GLY A 168 -5.66 -14.31 0.75
C GLY A 168 -4.56 -13.29 1.06
N THR A 169 -4.42 -12.22 0.26
CA THR A 169 -3.54 -11.09 0.60
C THR A 169 -4.22 -10.13 1.56
N THR A 170 -3.43 -9.28 2.22
CA THR A 170 -3.93 -8.25 3.14
C THR A 170 -3.32 -6.90 2.80
N VAL A 171 -4.17 -5.87 2.75
CA VAL A 171 -3.74 -4.47 2.65
C VAL A 171 -3.75 -3.88 4.05
N VAL A 172 -2.60 -3.48 4.56
CA VAL A 172 -2.50 -2.86 5.89
C VAL A 172 -2.17 -1.38 5.74
N ARG A 173 -2.91 -0.53 6.44
CA ARG A 173 -2.66 0.92 6.49
C ARG A 173 -2.74 1.43 7.91
N SER A 174 -1.82 2.32 8.26
CA SER A 174 -1.91 3.07 9.51
C SER A 174 -3.14 3.97 9.47
N PHE A 175 -3.82 4.11 10.60
CA PHE A 175 -5.00 4.94 10.74
C PHE A 175 -4.88 5.79 12.01
N TRP A 176 -4.95 7.11 11.84
CA TRP A 176 -4.92 8.08 12.93
C TRP A 176 -6.34 8.44 13.31
N SER A 177 -6.78 7.98 14.49
CA SER A 177 -8.19 8.07 14.87
C SER A 177 -8.67 9.52 15.12
N ASP A 178 -7.74 10.40 15.47
CA ASP A 178 -8.00 11.83 15.73
C ASP A 178 -8.26 12.62 14.45
N THR A 179 -7.43 12.40 13.43
CA THR A 179 -7.53 13.09 12.13
C THR A 179 -8.49 12.39 11.17
N GLY A 180 -8.71 11.09 11.35
CA GLY A 180 -9.43 10.24 10.39
C GLY A 180 -8.60 9.89 9.16
N GLN A 181 -7.29 10.15 9.18
CA GLN A 181 -6.43 9.81 8.07
C GLN A 181 -6.11 8.31 8.10
N LEU A 182 -6.32 7.65 6.97
CA LEU A 182 -5.67 6.40 6.62
C LEU A 182 -4.39 6.75 5.85
N SER A 183 -3.29 6.02 6.08
CA SER A 183 -1.98 6.34 5.50
C SER A 183 -2.05 6.51 3.99
N ARG A 184 -1.13 7.33 3.45
CA ARG A 184 -1.11 7.83 2.06
C ARG A 184 -2.09 8.97 1.75
N GLY A 185 -2.57 9.64 2.79
CA GLY A 185 -3.34 10.89 2.63
C GLY A 185 -4.84 10.69 2.47
N ILE A 186 -5.37 9.49 2.69
CA ILE A 186 -6.79 9.20 2.51
C ILE A 186 -7.55 9.70 3.74
N LEU A 187 -8.42 10.71 3.58
CA LEU A 187 -9.10 11.40 4.68
C LEU A 187 -10.53 10.86 4.88
N LEU A 188 -10.71 10.01 5.89
CA LEU A 188 -11.96 9.28 6.10
C LEU A 188 -13.02 10.08 6.86
N PRO A 189 -14.32 9.86 6.56
CA PRO A 189 -15.40 10.52 7.27
C PRO A 189 -15.49 10.08 8.74
N VAL A 190 -16.16 10.89 9.56
CA VAL A 190 -16.42 10.60 10.99
C VAL A 190 -17.06 9.22 11.20
N GLU A 191 -17.97 8.82 10.30
CA GLU A 191 -18.67 7.53 10.36
C GLU A 191 -17.70 6.34 10.35
N PHE A 192 -16.67 6.39 9.50
CA PHE A 192 -15.65 5.35 9.47
C PHE A 192 -14.95 5.23 10.83
N ARG A 193 -14.56 6.37 11.42
CA ARG A 193 -13.88 6.40 12.71
C ARG A 193 -14.74 5.82 13.82
N GLN A 194 -16.04 6.13 13.81
CA GLN A 194 -16.99 5.59 14.78
C GLN A 194 -17.10 4.07 14.64
N ALA A 195 -17.19 3.55 13.42
CA ALA A 195 -17.24 2.11 13.19
C ALA A 195 -15.98 1.40 13.71
N ILE A 196 -14.78 1.95 13.47
CA ILE A 196 -13.53 1.40 14.01
C ILE A 196 -13.52 1.44 15.55
N LYS A 197 -13.86 2.58 16.15
CA LYS A 197 -13.88 2.73 17.63
C LYS A 197 -14.90 1.80 18.29
N SER A 198 -16.06 1.55 17.67
CA SER A 198 -17.08 0.65 18.19
C SER A 198 -16.73 -0.83 18.08
N ALA A 199 -15.77 -1.19 17.21
CA ALA A 199 -15.34 -2.57 17.03
C ALA A 199 -14.22 -2.98 18.02
N VAL A 200 -13.41 -2.04 18.49
CA VAL A 200 -12.37 -2.30 19.49
C VAL A 200 -13.00 -2.44 20.89
N PRO A 201 -12.63 -3.47 21.69
CA PRO A 201 -13.16 -3.69 23.05
C PRO A 201 -12.84 -2.57 24.06
#